data_AF-A0A543AQG2-F1
#
_entry.id   AF-A0A543AQG2-F1
#
_cell.length_a   1.000
_cell.length_b   1.000
_cell.length_c   1.000
_cell.angle_alpha   90.00
_cell.angle_beta   90.00
_cell.angle_gamma   90.00
#
_symmetry.space_group_name_H-M   'P 1'
#
loop_
_entity.id
_entity.type
_entity.pdbx_description
1 polymer ?
#
loop_
_entity_poly.entity_id
_entity_poly.type
_entity_poly.pdbx_seq_one_letter_code
_entity_poly.pdbx_strand_id
1 'polypeptide(L)' 'MSEKETYQMDVDGDGNPDTVEVTRHADGGATYLIDTDGDGKANMQAIDHDGDGIIDEVLIDHDGDGVIDSHVTELPNPN' A
#
# COMPACT_ATOMS: atom_id res chain seq x y z
N MET A 1 -18.42 8.07 -0.19
CA MET A 1 -18.13 7.05 0.84
C MET A 1 -16.88 6.38 0.38
N SER A 2 -15.87 6.25 1.23
CA SER A 2 -14.75 5.38 0.92
C SER A 2 -15.17 3.94 1.15
N GLU A 3 -14.76 3.04 0.26
CA GLU A 3 -15.03 1.61 0.36
C GLU A 3 -13.76 0.91 0.84
N LYS A 4 -13.90 0.05 1.85
CA LYS A 4 -12.80 -0.68 2.44
C LYS A 4 -12.98 -2.17 2.20
N GLU A 5 -11.98 -2.78 1.58
CA GLU A 5 -11.94 -4.19 1.22
C GLU A 5 -10.68 -4.83 1.79
N THR A 6 -10.73 -6.12 2.12
CA THR A 6 -9.57 -6.87 2.62
C THR A 6 -9.37 -8.12 1.79
N TYR A 7 -8.13 -8.37 1.39
CA TYR A 7 -7.70 -9.49 0.58
C TYR A 7 -6.58 -10.27 1.28
N GLN A 8 -6.40 -11.51 0.85
CA GLN A 8 -5.28 -12.37 1.24
C GLN A 8 -4.56 -12.78 -0.03
N MET A 9 -3.31 -12.38 -0.18
CA MET A 9 -2.51 -12.63 -1.38
C MET A 9 -1.03 -12.70 -1.01
N ASP A 10 -0.26 -13.52 -1.70
CA ASP A 10 1.20 -13.62 -1.51
C ASP A 10 1.88 -12.47 -2.27
N VAL A 11 2.15 -11.36 -1.57
CA VAL A 11 2.70 -10.11 -2.13
C VAL A 11 4.22 -10.20 -2.20
N ASP A 12 4.86 -10.74 -1.17
CA ASP A 12 6.32 -10.80 -1.09
C ASP A 12 6.93 -12.09 -1.66
N GLY A 13 6.12 -13.09 -1.99
CA GLY A 13 6.53 -14.33 -2.63
C GLY A 13 7.09 -15.37 -1.67
N ASP A 14 6.84 -15.25 -0.36
CA ASP A 14 7.29 -16.21 0.65
C ASP A 14 6.45 -17.50 0.70
N GLY A 15 5.29 -17.50 0.02
CA GLY A 15 4.35 -18.62 -0.06
C GLY A 15 3.27 -18.65 1.04
N ASN A 16 3.28 -17.68 1.95
CA ASN A 16 2.20 -17.39 2.88
C ASN A 16 1.34 -16.23 2.33
N PRO A 17 0.02 -16.23 2.60
CA PRO A 17 -0.81 -15.09 2.21
C PRO A 17 -0.58 -13.89 3.13
N ASP A 18 -0.33 -12.74 2.53
CA ASP A 18 -0.25 -11.43 3.18
C ASP A 18 -1.64 -10.78 3.26
N THR A 19 -1.81 -9.91 4.25
CA THR A 19 -3.05 -9.15 4.39
C THR A 19 -2.94 -7.84 3.63
N VAL A 20 -3.87 -7.61 2.70
CA VAL A 20 -3.98 -6.36 1.96
C VAL A 20 -5.32 -5.70 2.24
N GLU A 21 -5.28 -4.52 2.82
CA GLU A 21 -6.44 -3.68 3.02
C GLU A 21 -6.45 -2.55 1.98
N VAL A 22 -7.54 -2.45 1.22
CA VAL A 22 -7.71 -1.45 0.17
C VAL A 22 -8.79 -0.47 0.61
N THR A 23 -8.47 0.82 0.61
CA THR A 23 -9.44 1.90 0.77
C THR A 23 -9.54 2.66 -0.53
N ARG A 24 -10.69 2.60 -1.19
CA ARG A 24 -11.01 3.41 -2.38
C ARG A 24 -11.63 4.73 -1.93
N HIS A 25 -11.11 5.84 -2.42
CA HIS A 25 -11.55 7.18 -2.08
C HIS A 25 -12.61 7.70 -3.07
N ALA A 26 -13.36 8.72 -2.65
CA ALA A 26 -14.47 9.24 -3.46
C ALA A 26 -14.00 10.12 -4.64
N ASP A 27 -12.75 10.58 -4.59
CA ASP A 27 -12.07 11.34 -5.64
C ASP A 27 -11.46 10.43 -6.74
N GLY A 28 -11.46 9.11 -6.54
CA GLY A 28 -10.94 8.13 -7.48
C GLY A 28 -9.65 7.47 -7.01
N GLY A 29 -8.91 8.10 -6.09
CA GLY A 29 -7.67 7.56 -5.55
C GLY A 29 -7.89 6.31 -4.68
N ALA A 30 -6.79 5.66 -4.31
CA ALA A 30 -6.81 4.48 -3.46
C ALA A 30 -5.61 4.43 -2.51
N THR A 31 -5.81 3.84 -1.34
CA THR A 31 -4.73 3.51 -0.39
C THR A 31 -4.73 2.02 -0.13
N TYR A 32 -3.55 1.42 -0.18
CA TYR A 32 -3.29 0.01 0.07
C TYR A 32 -2.41 -0.09 1.31
N LEU A 33 -2.85 -0.85 2.30
CA LEU A 33 -2.07 -1.20 3.48
C LEU A 33 -1.76 -2.70 3.41
N ILE A 34 -0.49 -3.05 3.44
CA ILE A 34 -0.03 -4.44 3.29
C ILE A 34 0.76 -4.85 4.53
N ASP A 35 0.37 -5.98 5.11
CA ASP A 35 1.04 -6.68 6.21
C ASP A 35 1.63 -7.98 5.65
N THR A 36 2.96 -7.97 5.40
CA THR A 36 3.70 -9.13 4.88
C THR A 36 4.45 -9.91 5.95
N ASP A 37 4.52 -9.43 7.19
CA ASP A 37 5.15 -10.17 8.29
C ASP A 37 4.14 -10.88 9.20
N GLY A 38 2.85 -10.62 8.98
CA GLY A 38 1.73 -11.25 9.64
C GLY A 38 1.55 -10.82 11.09
N ASP A 39 2.13 -9.69 11.51
CA ASP A 39 2.03 -9.18 12.88
C ASP A 39 0.71 -8.44 13.17
N GLY A 40 -0.09 -8.21 12.12
CA GLY A 40 -1.37 -7.50 12.17
C GLY A 40 -1.25 -5.99 11.95
N LYS A 41 -0.07 -5.48 11.62
CA LYS A 41 0.17 -4.08 11.21
C LYS A 41 0.76 -4.08 9.82
N ALA A 42 0.35 -3.08 9.05
CA ALA A 42 0.94 -2.89 7.74
C ALA A 42 2.37 -2.37 7.86
N ASN A 43 3.30 -3.09 7.25
CA ASN A 43 4.70 -2.71 7.07
C ASN A 43 4.94 -2.07 5.68
N MET A 44 3.92 -2.08 4.81
CA MET A 44 3.92 -1.39 3.53
C MET A 44 2.64 -0.58 3.31
N GLN A 45 2.77 0.58 2.68
CA GLN A 45 1.66 1.40 2.20
C GLN A 45 1.90 1.81 0.74
N ALA A 46 0.89 1.67 -0.10
CA ALA A 46 0.90 2.19 -1.47
C ALA A 46 -0.29 3.14 -1.68
N ILE A 47 -0.11 4.20 -2.46
CA ILE A 47 -1.12 5.24 -2.68
C ILE A 47 -1.21 5.58 -4.17
N ASP A 48 -2.43 5.55 -4.69
CA ASP A 48 -2.84 6.16 -5.95
C ASP A 48 -3.59 7.46 -5.57
N HIS A 49 -2.98 8.62 -5.83
CA HIS A 49 -3.50 9.93 -5.45
C HIS A 49 -4.52 10.46 -6.45
N ASP A 50 -4.32 10.19 -7.74
CA ASP A 50 -5.11 10.82 -8.81
C ASP A 50 -6.18 9.89 -9.43
N GLY A 51 -6.18 8.62 -9.04
CA GLY A 51 -7.17 7.62 -9.42
C GLY A 51 -6.98 7.08 -10.84
N ASP A 52 -5.79 7.23 -11.42
CA ASP A 52 -5.49 6.69 -12.75
C ASP A 52 -5.20 5.18 -12.75
N GLY A 53 -5.10 4.57 -11.56
CA GLY A 53 -4.83 3.16 -11.34
C GLY A 53 -3.34 2.81 -11.31
N ILE A 54 -2.46 3.80 -11.34
CA ILE A 54 -1.02 3.69 -11.12
C ILE A 54 -0.71 4.15 -9.70
N ILE A 55 0.27 3.51 -9.06
CA ILE A 55 0.69 3.88 -7.71
C ILE A 55 1.69 5.04 -7.79
N ASP A 56 1.34 6.15 -7.15
CA ASP A 56 2.15 7.37 -7.05
C ASP A 56 3.17 7.31 -5.92
N GLU A 57 2.84 6.65 -4.81
CA GLU A 57 3.68 6.63 -3.61
C GLU A 57 3.68 5.25 -2.96
N VAL A 58 4.86 4.80 -2.54
CA VAL A 58 5.07 3.58 -1.76
C VAL A 58 5.96 3.91 -0.55
N LEU A 59 5.48 3.54 0.63
CA LEU A 59 6.17 3.66 1.90
C LEU A 59 6.39 2.27 2.49
N ILE A 60 7.57 1.99 3.01
CA ILE A 60 7.93 0.70 3.60
C ILE A 60 8.68 0.92 4.91
N ASP A 61 8.22 0.24 5.97
CA ASP A 61 8.84 0.10 7.28
C ASP A 61 9.25 -1.37 7.42
N HIS A 62 10.52 -1.70 7.13
CA HIS A 62 10.97 -3.10 7.08
C HIS A 62 11.22 -3.67 8.49
N ASP A 63 11.52 -2.83 9.48
CA ASP A 63 11.88 -3.28 10.82
C ASP A 63 10.78 -3.08 11.88
N GLY A 64 9.67 -2.44 11.48
CA GLY A 64 8.47 -2.28 12.29
C GLY A 64 8.64 -1.30 13.44
N ASP A 65 9.66 -0.41 13.38
CA ASP A 65 9.93 0.58 14.43
C ASP A 65 9.02 1.82 14.35
N GLY A 66 8.22 1.93 13.28
CA GLY A 66 7.31 3.03 13.01
C GLY A 66 7.95 4.17 12.21
N VAL A 67 9.20 4.02 11.77
CA VAL A 67 9.91 4.93 10.88
C VAL A 67 9.98 4.30 9.49
N ILE A 68 9.68 5.09 8.45
CA ILE A 68 9.77 4.61 7.07
C ILE A 68 11.23 4.47 6.66
N ASP A 69 11.62 3.25 6.29
CA ASP A 69 12.92 2.91 5.73
C ASP A 69 13.04 3.28 4.26
N SER A 70 11.98 3.05 3.49
CA SER A 70 11.96 3.28 2.05
C SER A 70 10.73 4.06 1.64
N HIS A 71 10.96 5.13 0.89
CA HIS A 71 9.94 5.97 0.31
C HIS A 71 10.24 6.08 -1.18
N VAL A 72 9.32 5.58 -2.00
CA VAL A 72 9.36 5.70 -3.45
C VAL A 72 8.17 6.53 -3.89
N THR A 73 8.42 7.62 -4.59
CA THR A 73 7.36 8.32 -5.32
C THR A 73 7.61 8.20 -6.80
N GLU A 74 6.53 8.18 -7.56
CA GLU A 74 6.53 8.70 -8.92
C GLU A 74 7.10 10.13 -8.89
N LEU A 75 8.01 10.45 -9.83
CA LEU A 75 8.31 11.84 -10.12
C LEU A 75 7.14 12.39 -10.94
N PRO A 76 6.62 13.60 -10.65
CA PRO A 76 5.50 14.14 -11.40
C PRO A 76 5.80 14.05 -12.88
N ASN A 77 5.02 13.23 -13.59
CA ASN A 77 5.19 13.01 -15.02
C ASN A 77 5.23 14.39 -15.69
N PRO A 78 6.38 14.86 -16.21
CA PRO A 78 6.45 16.19 -16.78
C PRO A 78 5.69 16.14 -18.10
N ASN A 79 4.43 16.60 -18.07
CA ASN A 79 3.66 16.93 -19.27
C ASN A 79 4.47 17.83 -20.21
#